data_AF-A0A4V2E9H7-F1
#
_entry.id   AF-A0A4V2E9H7-F1
#
_cell.length_a   1.000
_cell.length_b   1.000
_cell.length_c   1.000
_cell.angle_alpha   90.00
_cell.angle_beta   90.00
_cell.angle_gamma   90.00
#
_symmetry.space_group_name_H-M   'P 1'
#
loop_
_entity.id
_entity.type
_entity.pdbx_description
1 polymer ?
#
loop_
_entity_poly.entity_id
_entity_poly.type
_entity_poly.pdbx_seq_one_letter_code
_entity_poly.pdbx_strand_id
1 'polypeptide(L)' 'MNDDRNPLLTLISCVICRKTMRLERSAPGEDGKDVIQYRCEQCGRIERVRLVRGSWPSTSQAG' A
#
# COMPACT_ATOMS: atom_id res chain seq x y z
N MET A 1 8.55 5.14 -21.69
CA MET A 1 8.72 4.20 -20.56
C MET A 1 7.98 4.82 -19.40
N ASN A 2 6.69 4.47 -19.24
CA ASN A 2 5.88 5.02 -18.14
C ASN A 2 6.38 4.36 -16.86
N ASP A 3 7.08 5.14 -16.04
CA ASP A 3 7.31 4.83 -14.64
C ASP A 3 5.92 4.94 -13.98
N ASP A 4 5.13 3.87 -14.07
CA ASP A 4 3.92 3.62 -13.29
C ASP A 4 4.30 3.56 -11.80
N ARG A 5 4.79 4.68 -11.27
CA ARG A 5 4.85 4.96 -9.85
C ARG A 5 3.42 5.13 -9.40
N ASN A 6 2.71 4.00 -9.32
CA ASN A 6 1.40 3.90 -8.74
C ASN A 6 1.47 4.58 -7.36
N PRO A 7 0.81 5.74 -7.16
CA PRO A 7 0.90 6.48 -5.91
C PRO A 7 0.32 5.69 -4.73
N LEU A 8 -0.39 4.59 -4.99
CA LEU A 8 -0.86 3.65 -3.98
C LEU A 8 0.25 2.73 -3.44
N LEU A 9 1.46 2.73 -4.02
CA LEU A 9 2.64 2.11 -3.42
C LEU A 9 3.19 2.99 -2.29
N THR A 10 2.38 3.16 -1.25
CA THR A 10 2.82 3.76 -0.01
C THR A 10 3.98 2.92 0.53
N LEU A 11 5.14 3.54 0.71
CA LEU A 11 6.31 2.89 1.30
C LEU A 11 6.08 2.80 2.81
N ILE A 12 5.90 1.58 3.34
CA ILE A 12 5.78 1.36 4.79
C ILE A 12 7.16 1.09 5.40
N SER A 13 7.34 1.43 6.68
CA SER A 13 8.58 1.13 7.41
C SER A 13 8.38 -0.06 8.34
N CYS A 14 9.35 -0.98 8.36
CA CYS A 14 9.32 -2.13 9.25
C CYS A 14 9.38 -1.66 10.71
N VAL A 15 8.43 -2.10 11.53
CA VAL A 15 8.38 -1.73 12.96
C VAL A 15 9.60 -2.21 13.76
N ILE A 16 10.33 -3.22 13.26
CA ILE A 16 11.51 -3.78 13.92
C ILE A 16 12.78 -3.03 13.48
N CYS A 17 13.07 -3.00 12.18
CA CYS A 17 14.33 -2.44 11.67
C CYS A 17 14.25 -0.97 11.28
N ARG A 18 13.04 -0.38 11.24
CA ARG A 18 12.74 0.95 10.71
C ARG A 18 13.19 1.19 9.27
N LYS A 19 13.49 0.13 8.53
CA LYS A 19 13.78 0.19 7.09
C LYS A 19 12.49 0.19 6.29
N THR A 20 12.50 0.93 5.19
CA THR A 20 11.47 0.84 4.16
C THR A 20 11.31 -0.61 3.71
N MET A 21 10.07 -1.08 3.69
CA MET A 21 9.73 -2.42 3.25
C MET A 21 9.43 -2.43 1.76
N ARG A 22 9.69 -3.57 1.13
CA ARG A 22 9.42 -3.80 -0.28
C ARG A 22 8.04 -4.40 -0.47
N LEU A 23 7.32 -3.92 -1.49
CA LEU A 23 6.10 -4.58 -1.95
C LEU A 23 6.44 -5.96 -2.51
N GLU A 24 5.88 -7.01 -1.92
CA GLU A 24 6.08 -8.39 -2.40
C GLU A 24 4.90 -8.88 -3.24
N ARG A 25 3.67 -8.55 -2.83
CA ARG A 25 2.45 -8.95 -3.56
C ARG A 25 1.35 -7.93 -3.36
N SER A 26 0.56 -7.69 -4.40
CA SER A 26 -0.76 -7.08 -4.29
C SER A 26 -1.78 -8.02 -4.93
N ALA A 27 -2.94 -8.19 -4.28
CA ALA A 27 -4.03 -9.00 -4.81
C ALA A 27 -5.36 -8.31 -4.51
N PRO A 28 -6.32 -8.31 -5.46
CA PRO A 28 -7.66 -7.85 -5.16
C PRO A 28 -8.27 -8.78 -4.11
N GLY A 29 -8.80 -8.20 -3.03
CA GLY A 29 -9.57 -8.96 -2.06
C GLY A 29 -10.97 -9.21 -2.60
N GLU A 30 -11.58 -10.35 -2.24
CA GLU A 30 -12.92 -10.76 -2.71
C GLU A 30 -14.02 -9.71 -2.40
N ASP A 31 -13.80 -8.86 -1.40
CA ASP A 31 -14.72 -7.78 -1.00
C ASP A 31 -14.38 -6.39 -1.59
N GLY A 32 -13.49 -6.29 -2.58
CA GLY A 32 -12.94 -5.00 -3.03
C GLY A 32 -11.98 -4.34 -2.01
N LYS A 33 -11.52 -5.14 -1.04
CA LYS A 33 -10.51 -4.78 -0.04
C LYS A 33 -9.16 -5.28 -0.52
N ASP A 34 -8.51 -4.52 -1.38
CA ASP A 34 -7.23 -4.92 -1.96
C ASP A 34 -6.20 -5.15 -0.84
N VAL A 35 -5.55 -6.33 -0.84
CA VAL A 35 -4.54 -6.67 0.17
C VAL A 35 -3.17 -6.50 -0.45
N ILE A 36 -2.34 -5.73 0.25
CA ILE A 36 -0.96 -5.50 -0.08
C ILE A 36 -0.07 -6.19 0.95
N GLN A 37 0.90 -6.97 0.48
CA GLN A 37 1.92 -7.59 1.30
C GLN A 37 3.27 -6.89 1.09
N TYR A 38 3.85 -6.45 2.20
CA TYR A 38 5.19 -5.89 2.28
C TYR A 38 6.12 -6.86 2.99
N ARG A 39 7.39 -6.86 2.58
CA ARG A 39 8.45 -7.61 3.24
C ARG A 39 9.63 -6.70 3.58
N CYS A 40 10.11 -6.81 4.80
CA CYS A 40 11.34 -6.15 5.19
C CYS A 40 12.51 -6.96 4.64
N GLU A 41 13.32 -6.35 3.77
CA GLU A 41 14.49 -7.02 3.20
C GLU A 41 15.59 -7.26 4.24
N GLN A 42 15.56 -6.58 5.39
CA GLN A 42 16.56 -6.74 6.45
C GLN A 42 16.24 -7.90 7.42
N CYS A 43 15.03 -7.94 7.98
CA CYS A 43 14.66 -8.98 8.97
C CYS A 43 13.69 -10.03 8.43
N GLY A 44 13.25 -9.92 7.18
CA GLY A 44 12.31 -10.86 6.56
C GLY A 44 10.87 -10.74 7.04
N ARG A 45 10.55 -9.83 7.98
CA ARG A 45 9.18 -9.62 8.49
C ARG A 45 8.23 -9.29 7.36
N ILE A 46 7.05 -9.91 7.41
CA ILE A 46 5.97 -9.69 6.45
C ILE A 46 4.86 -8.89 7.13
N GLU A 47 4.45 -7.79 6.50
CA GLU A 47 3.32 -6.97 6.96
C GLU A 47 2.26 -6.91 5.84
N ARG A 48 1.00 -7.12 6.22
CA ARG A 48 -0.14 -7.12 5.29
C ARG A 48 -1.00 -5.92 5.58
N VAL A 49 -1.20 -5.07 4.58
CA VAL A 49 -2.01 -3.86 4.65
C VAL A 49 -3.24 -4.07 3.80
N ARG A 50 -4.41 -3.72 4.35
CA ARG A 50 -5.66 -3.71 3.60
C ARG A 50 -5.91 -2.30 3.09
N LEU A 51 -5.99 -2.14 1.78
CA LEU A 51 -6.49 -0.91 1.19
C LEU A 51 -7.99 -0.85 1.42
N VAL A 52 -8.41 0.16 2.17
CA VAL A 52 -9.81 0.55 2.25
C VAL A 52 -10.00 1.65 1.22
N ARG A 53 -10.84 1.39 0.22
CA ARG A 53 -11.26 2.43 -0.72
C ARG A 53 -12.16 3.42 0.03
N GLY A 54 -11.54 4.42 0.66
CA GLY A 54 -12.27 5.60 1.08
C GLY A 54 -12.62 6.41 -0.16
N SER A 55 -13.89 6.75 -0.34
CA SER A 55 -14.22 7.91 -1.16
C SER A 55 -13.61 9.11 -0.44
N TRP A 56 -12.51 9.64 -0.96
CA TRP A 56 -12.17 11.03 -0.66
C TRP A 56 -13.44 11.85 -0.96
N PRO A 57 -13.88 12.77 -0.09
CA PRO A 57 -14.88 13.73 -0.52
C PRO A 57 -14.28 14.44 -1.72
N SER A 58 -14.75 14.10 -2.91
CA SER A 58 -14.45 14.87 -4.11
C SER A 58 -14.84 16.29 -3.76
N THR A 59 -13.88 17.20 -3.63
CA THR A 59 -14.14 18.63 -3.65
C THR A 59 -14.66 18.95 -5.06
N SER A 60 -15.93 18.62 -5.27
CA SER A 60 -16.76 19.05 -6.36
C SER A 60 -17.85 19.89 -5.70
N GLN A 61 -17.73 21.20 -5.90
CA GLN A 61 -18.67 22.29 -5.55
C GLN A 61 -18.60 22.92 -4.16
N ALA A 62 -18.08 24.14 -4.14
CA ALA A 62 -18.74 25.36 -3.66
C ALA A 62 -17.84 26.54 -4.06
N GLY A 63 -18.22 27.53 -4.87
CA GLY A 63 -19.44 27.89 -5.59
C GLY A 63 -19.09 29.04 -6.53
#